data_AF-A0A450U8P0-F1
#
_entry.id   AF-A0A450U8P0-F1
#
_cell.length_a   1.000
_cell.length_b   1.000
_cell.length_c   1.000
_cell.angle_alpha   90.00
_cell.angle_beta   90.00
_cell.angle_gamma   90.00
#
_symmetry.space_group_name_H-M   'P 1'
#
loop_
_entity.id
_entity.type
_entity.pdbx_description
1 polymer ?
#
loop_
_entity_poly.entity_id
_entity_poly.type
_entity_poly.pdbx_seq_one_letter_code
_entity_poly.pdbx_strand_id
1 'polypeptide(L)' 'MDVEFLSAAEMDLAEVVSYYNDRDDGLGYASVAENEQILDRVVRFP' A
#
# COMPACT_ATOMS: atom_id res chain seq x y z
N MET A 1 10.53 -1.78 -15.63
CA MET A 1 9.85 -0.47 -15.62
C MET A 1 10.05 0.07 -14.23
N ASP A 2 10.60 1.26 -14.07
CA ASP A 2 10.65 1.89 -12.75
C ASP A 2 9.26 2.46 -12.44
N VAL A 3 8.79 2.23 -11.22
CA VAL A 3 7.55 2.79 -10.70
C VAL A 3 7.92 3.85 -9.69
N GLU A 4 7.44 5.06 -9.95
CA GLU A 4 7.52 6.17 -9.02
C GLU A 4 6.12 6.47 -8.51
N PHE A 5 5.98 6.53 -7.18
CA PHE A 5 4.73 6.93 -6.56
C PHE A 5 4.61 8.45 -6.53
N LEU A 6 3.38 8.93 -6.71
CA LEU A 6 3.07 10.32 -6.43
C LEU A 6 3.08 10.52 -4.91
N SER A 7 3.53 11.68 -4.45
CA SER A 7 3.59 11.99 -3.02
C SER A 7 2.21 11.89 -2.34
N ALA A 8 1.13 12.16 -3.06
CA ALA A 8 -0.23 11.95 -2.57
C ALA A 8 -0.52 10.47 -2.28
N ALA A 9 -0.09 9.56 -3.16
CA ALA A 9 -0.31 8.12 -2.97
C ALA A 9 0.48 7.57 -1.78
N GLU A 10 1.67 8.11 -1.51
CA GLU A 10 2.46 7.77 -0.32
C GLU A 10 1.77 8.23 0.97
N MET A 11 1.19 9.43 0.95
CA MET A 11 0.41 9.96 2.09
C MET A 11 -0.85 9.12 2.33
N ASP A 12 -1.59 8.79 1.28
CA ASP A 12 -2.80 7.97 1.36
C ASP A 12 -2.49 6.58 1.95
N LEU A 13 -1.39 5.94 1.52
CA LEU A 13 -0.96 4.66 2.07
C LEU A 13 -0.67 4.76 3.58
N ALA A 14 0.04 5.80 4.01
CA ALA A 14 0.33 6.00 5.44
C ALA A 14 -0.94 6.19 6.28
N GLU A 15 -1.93 6.92 5.76
CA GLU A 15 -3.22 7.12 6.44
C GLU A 15 -4.00 5.81 6.57
N VAL A 16 -4.07 5.02 5.49
CA VAL A 16 -4.73 3.72 5.48
C VAL A 16 -4.10 2.77 6.50
N VAL A 17 -2.77 2.72 6.54
CA VAL A 17 -2.04 1.88 7.51
C VAL A 17 -2.35 2.29 8.95
N SER A 18 -2.31 3.59 9.25
CA SER A 18 -2.64 4.10 10.59
C SER A 18 -4.10 3.79 10.95
N TYR A 19 -5.02 4.04 10.03
CA TYR A 19 -6.45 3.81 10.25
C TYR A 19 -6.74 2.36 10.62
N TYR A 20 -6.22 1.39 9.86
CA TYR A 20 -6.46 -0.02 10.10
C TYR A 20 -5.70 -0.54 11.32
N ASN A 21 -4.49 -0.05 11.62
CA ASN A 21 -3.77 -0.43 12.83
C ASN A 21 -4.42 0.13 14.12
N ASP A 22 -5.00 1.33 14.07
CA ASP A 22 -5.64 1.95 15.24
C ASP A 22 -7.06 1.41 15.50
N ARG A 23 -7.78 0.97 14.45
CA ARG A 23 -9.20 0.58 14.55
C ARG A 23 -9.48 -0.91 14.43
N ASP A 24 -8.59 -1.73 13.88
CA ASP A 24 -8.93 -3.09 13.48
C ASP A 24 -7.77 -4.08 13.68
N ASP A 25 -7.77 -4.80 14.81
CA ASP A 25 -7.03 -6.04 15.15
C ASP A 25 -5.54 -6.20 14.69
N GLY A 26 -4.86 -5.13 14.23
CA GLY A 26 -3.50 -5.17 13.66
C GLY A 26 -3.41 -5.51 12.18
N LEU A 27 -4.48 -5.33 11.39
CA LEU A 27 -4.52 -5.70 9.96
C LEU A 27 -3.90 -4.67 8.99
N GLY A 28 -3.49 -3.49 9.46
CA GLY A 28 -2.90 -2.45 8.61
C GLY A 28 -1.66 -2.92 7.84
N TYR A 29 -0.82 -3.75 8.48
CA TYR A 29 0.34 -4.35 7.80
C TYR A 29 -0.03 -5.39 6.74
N ALA A 30 -1.14 -6.12 6.91
CA ALA A 30 -1.62 -7.05 5.89
C ALA A 30 -2.08 -6.29 4.63
N SER A 31 -2.71 -5.13 4.82
CA SER A 31 -3.11 -4.25 3.70
C SER A 31 -1.89 -3.73 2.92
N VAL A 32 -0.79 -3.38 3.59
CA VAL A 32 0.48 -3.01 2.90
C VAL A 32 1.00 -4.16 2.06
N ALA A 33 1.07 -5.37 2.64
CA ALA A 33 1.61 -6.54 1.96
C ALA A 33 0.79 -6.93 0.70
N GLU A 34 -0.53 -6.75 0.73
CA GLU A 34 -1.38 -6.96 -0.45
C GLU A 34 -1.12 -5.89 -1.52
N ASN A 35 -1.00 -4.63 -1.14
CA ASN A 35 -0.71 -3.54 -2.08
C ASN A 35 0.65 -3.75 -2.77
N GLU A 36 1.69 -4.15 -2.05
CA GLU A 36 3.00 -4.47 -2.64
C GLU A 36 2.89 -5.57 -3.71
N GLN A 37 2.12 -6.63 -3.47
CA GLN A 37 1.93 -7.70 -4.46
C GLN A 37 1.17 -7.23 -5.70
N ILE A 38 0.20 -6.33 -5.54
CA ILE A 38 -0.53 -5.75 -6.67
C ILE A 38 0.42 -4.92 -7.53
N LEU A 39 1.24 -4.07 -6.90
CA LEU A 39 2.22 -3.24 -7.60
C LEU A 39 3.24 -4.10 -8.36
N ASP A 40 3.73 -5.17 -7.74
CA ASP A 40 4.65 -6.13 -8.38
C ASP A 40 4.03 -6.77 -9.64
N ARG A 41 2.73 -7.05 -9.61
CA ARG A 41 1.99 -7.57 -10.78
C ARG A 41 1.85 -6.54 -11.88
N VAL A 42 1.52 -5.29 -11.54
CA VAL A 42 1.41 -4.18 -12.50
C VAL A 42 2.76 -3.93 -13.18
N VAL A 43 3.87 -3.99 -12.44
CA VAL A 43 5.22 -3.85 -13.02
C VAL A 43 5.55 -5.00 -13.97
N ARG A 44 5.17 -6.22 -13.60
CA ARG A 44 5.45 -7.43 -14.39
C ARG A 44 4.56 -7.52 -15.64
N PHE A 45 3.34 -7.00 -15.58
CA PHE A 45 2.33 -7.02 -16.64
C PHE A 45 1.68 -5.62 -16.78
N PRO A 46 2.40 -4.64 -17.35
CA PRO A 46 1.91 -3.26 -17.48
C PRO A 46 0.75 -3.12 -18.47
#